data_AF-A0A2S8D8A2-F1
#
_entry.id   AF-A0A2S8D8A2-F1
#
_cell.length_a   1.000
_cell.length_b   1.000
_cell.length_c   1.000
_cell.angle_alpha   90.00
_cell.angle_beta   90.00
_cell.angle_gamma   90.00
#
_symmetry.space_group_name_H-M   'P 1'
#
loop_
_entity.id
_entity.type
_entity.pdbx_description
1 polymer ?
#
loop_
_entity_poly.entity_id
_entity_poly.type
_entity_poly.pdbx_seq_one_letter_code
_entity_poly.pdbx_strand_id
1 'polypeptide(L)' 'MTKRRGSNTRRRAISRPVRLTAEEDQEIRKRAAECGKTVSGFLRAAALGKNVNSLTDDRVLKEV' A
#
# COMPACT_ATOMS: atom_id res chain seq x y z
N MET A 1 -31.10 -29.61 -8.27
CA MET A 1 -29.66 -29.32 -8.51
C MET A 1 -29.49 -27.81 -8.63
N THR A 2 -29.10 -27.13 -7.55
CA THR A 2 -29.01 -25.66 -7.48
C THR A 2 -27.73 -25.16 -8.16
N LYS A 3 -27.86 -24.38 -9.25
CA LYS A 3 -26.73 -23.76 -9.96
C LYS A 3 -26.00 -22.78 -9.02
N ARG A 4 -24.81 -23.15 -8.53
CA ARG A 4 -23.90 -22.26 -7.78
C ARG A 4 -23.39 -21.14 -8.70
N ARG A 5 -24.15 -20.05 -8.83
CA ARG A 5 -23.71 -18.81 -9.49
C ARG A 5 -22.92 -17.96 -8.51
N GLY A 6 -21.64 -18.28 -8.31
CA GLY A 6 -20.81 -17.55 -7.33
C GLY A 6 -19.39 -17.20 -7.76
N SER A 7 -18.91 -17.66 -8.92
CA SER A 7 -17.48 -17.52 -9.27
C SER A 7 -17.15 -16.34 -10.17
N ASN A 8 -18.09 -15.85 -10.99
CA ASN A 8 -17.81 -14.84 -12.03
C ASN A 8 -18.22 -13.40 -11.65
N THR A 9 -18.98 -13.21 -10.57
CA THR A 9 -19.44 -11.88 -10.10
C THR A 9 -18.47 -11.21 -9.12
N ARG A 10 -17.45 -11.91 -8.64
CA ARG A 10 -16.45 -11.35 -7.74
C ARG A 10 -15.48 -10.48 -8.55
N ARG A 11 -15.65 -9.16 -8.50
CA ARG A 11 -14.65 -8.21 -9.02
C ARG A 11 -13.30 -8.57 -8.42
N ARG A 12 -12.41 -9.16 -9.23
CA ARG A 12 -11.05 -9.53 -8.79
C ARG A 12 -10.29 -8.24 -8.47
N ALA A 13 -9.40 -8.30 -7.49
CA ALA A 13 -8.47 -7.20 -7.23
C ALA A 13 -7.67 -6.91 -8.52
N ILE A 14 -7.61 -5.64 -8.91
CA ILE A 14 -6.85 -5.21 -10.09
C ILE A 14 -5.37 -5.14 -9.69
N SER A 15 -4.52 -5.90 -10.36
CA SER A 15 -3.06 -5.78 -10.24
C SER A 15 -2.56 -4.83 -11.32
N ARG A 16 -1.83 -3.78 -10.92
CA ARG A 16 -1.12 -2.89 -11.83
C ARG A 16 0.37 -2.95 -11.51
N PRO A 17 1.21 -3.56 -12.37
CA PRO A 17 2.65 -3.54 -12.18
C PRO A 17 3.20 -2.13 -12.45
N VAL A 18 4.18 -1.73 -11.64
CA VAL A 18 4.91 -0.46 -11.81
C VAL A 18 6.38 -0.80 -11.97
N ARG A 19 7.02 -0.20 -12.97
CA ARG A 19 8.48 -0.28 -13.15
C ARG A 19 9.10 0.92 -12.46
N LEU A 20 10.16 0.67 -11.70
CA LEU A 20 10.91 1.67 -10.96
C LEU A 20 12.37 1.58 -11.37
N THR A 21 13.04 2.71 -11.35
CA THR A 21 14.51 2.77 -11.35
C THR A 21 15.06 2.24 -10.01
N ALA A 22 16.35 1.95 -9.97
CA ALA A 22 16.98 1.43 -8.76
C ALA A 22 16.93 2.44 -7.60
N GLU A 23 17.12 3.73 -7.90
CA GLU A 23 17.06 4.82 -6.92
C GLU A 23 15.64 4.96 -6.34
N GLU A 24 14.61 4.95 -7.21
CA GLU A 24 13.22 5.02 -6.77
C GLU A 24 12.83 3.83 -5.89
N ASP A 25 13.23 2.60 -6.25
CA ASP A 25 12.92 1.41 -5.46
C ASP A 25 13.60 1.45 -4.08
N GLN A 26 14.86 1.90 -4.00
CA GLN A 26 15.55 2.08 -2.71
C GLN A 26 14.82 3.09 -1.82
N GLU A 27 14.43 4.23 -2.37
CA GLU A 27 13.76 5.27 -1.60
C GLU A 27 12.35 4.84 -1.16
N ILE A 28 11.60 4.18 -2.03
CA ILE A 28 10.28 3.64 -1.71
C ILE A 28 10.38 2.57 -0.62
N ARG A 29 11.39 1.69 -0.67
CA ARG A 29 11.61 0.67 0.38
C ARG A 29 11.92 1.31 1.72
N LYS A 30 12.79 2.32 1.75
CA LYS A 30 13.14 3.07 2.96
C LYS A 30 11.91 3.71 3.59
N ARG A 31 11.15 4.50 2.81
CA ARG A 31 9.93 5.18 3.29
C ARG A 31 8.85 4.20 3.73
N ALA A 32 8.67 3.10 3.00
CA ALA A 32 7.72 2.05 3.39
C ALA A 32 8.08 1.44 4.75
N ALA A 33 9.36 1.16 5.00
CA ALA A 33 9.86 0.66 6.28
C ALA A 33 9.66 1.66 7.42
N GLU A 34 9.96 2.94 7.20
CA GLU A 34 9.73 4.02 8.19
C GLU A 34 8.25 4.16 8.56
N CYS A 35 7.35 3.95 7.60
CA CYS A 35 5.89 3.94 7.81
C CYS A 35 5.36 2.61 8.38
N GLY A 36 6.20 1.58 8.56
CA GLY A 36 5.79 0.24 8.98
C GLY A 36 4.87 -0.48 7.98
N LYS A 37 4.94 -0.14 6.68
CA LYS A 37 4.11 -0.71 5.60
C LYS A 37 4.97 -1.52 4.64
N THR A 38 4.36 -2.48 3.95
CA THR A 38 4.99 -3.10 2.78
C THR A 38 5.04 -2.11 1.62
N VAL A 39 5.97 -2.29 0.66
CA VAL A 39 6.08 -1.43 -0.53
C VAL A 39 4.76 -1.29 -1.28
N SER A 40 4.02 -2.39 -1.49
CA SER A 40 2.73 -2.36 -2.16
C SER A 40 1.63 -1.66 -1.35
N GLY A 41 1.67 -1.76 -0.02
CA GLY A 41 0.78 -1.04 0.89
C GLY A 41 1.07 0.46 0.91
N PHE A 42 2.36 0.82 0.92
CA PHE A 42 2.84 2.20 0.85
C PHE A 42 2.41 2.87 -0.47
N LEU A 43 2.70 2.25 -1.61
CA LEU A 43 2.32 2.77 -2.93
C LEU A 43 0.80 2.96 -3.05
N ARG A 44 0.01 2.02 -2.52
CA ARG A 44 -1.45 2.14 -2.52
C ARG A 44 -1.95 3.28 -1.63
N ALA A 45 -1.34 3.46 -0.47
CA ALA A 45 -1.72 4.54 0.45
C ALA A 45 -1.36 5.91 -0.15
N ALA A 46 -0.14 6.06 -0.65
CA ALA A 46 0.34 7.28 -1.29
C ALA A 46 -0.51 7.64 -2.53
N ALA A 47 -0.78 6.67 -3.42
CA ALA A 47 -1.58 6.91 -4.62
C ALA A 47 -3.05 7.28 -4.34
N LEU A 48 -3.57 6.96 -3.17
CA LEU A 48 -4.94 7.29 -2.74
C LEU A 48 -4.98 8.50 -1.78
N GLY A 49 -3.86 9.20 -1.59
CA GLY A 49 -3.78 10.36 -0.69
C GLY A 49 -4.01 10.01 0.79
N LYS A 50 -3.77 8.76 1.18
CA LYS A 50 -3.86 8.32 2.58
C LYS A 50 -2.57 8.68 3.31
N ASN A 51 -2.67 9.03 4.60
CA ASN A 51 -1.51 9.34 5.41
C ASN A 51 -0.50 8.17 5.41
N VAL A 52 0.73 8.52 5.04
CA VAL A 52 1.93 7.68 5.04
C VAL A 52 2.98 8.38 5.90
N ASN A 53 2.59 8.70 7.13
CA ASN A 53 3.49 9.30 8.11
C ASN A 53 4.52 8.27 8.56
N SER A 54 5.70 8.76 8.92
CA SER A 54 6.66 7.94 9.65
C SER A 54 6.07 7.53 11.00
N LEU A 55 6.37 6.31 11.46
CA LEU A 55 5.99 5.85 12.80
C LEU A 55 6.57 6.75 13.90
N THR A 56 7.69 7.44 13.64
CA THR A 56 8.26 8.42 14.57
C THR A 56 7.39 9.66 14.68
N ASP A 57 6.87 10.18 13.56
CA ASP A 57 6.04 11.39 13.55
C ASP A 57 4.67 11.12 14.18
N ASP A 58 4.09 9.96 13.92
CA ASP A 58 2.84 9.53 14.55
C ASP A 58 2.97 9.32 16.08
N ARG A 59 4.18 8.98 16.56
CA ARG A 59 4.45 8.91 18.01
C ARG A 59 4.52 10.29 18.63
N VAL A 60 5.23 11.23 18.01
CA VAL A 60 5.34 12.63 18.48
C VAL A 60 3.97 13.31 18.49
N LEU A 61 3.15 13.10 17.45
CA LEU A 61 1.81 13.68 17.36
C LEU A 61 0.81 13.13 18.40
N LYS A 62 1.07 11.96 19.00
CA LYS A 62 0.22 11.38 20.05
C LYS A 62 0.64 11.75 21.47
N GLU A 63 1.84 12.31 21.65
CA GLU A 63 2.36 12.72 22.96
C GLU A 63 1.97 14.16 23.35
N VAL A 64 1.15 14.85 22.54
CA VAL A 64 0.59 16.19 22.79
C VAL A 64 -0.92 16.11 22.94
#